data_AF-A0A930XK06-F1
#
_entry.id   AF-A0A930XK06-F1
#
_cell.length_a   1.000
_cell.length_b   1.000
_cell.length_c   1.000
_cell.angle_alpha   90.00
_cell.angle_beta   90.00
_cell.angle_gamma   90.00
#
_symmetry.space_group_name_H-M   'P 1'
#
loop_
_entity.id
_entity.type
_entity.pdbx_description
1 polymer ?
#
loop_
_entity_poly.entity_id
_entity_poly.type
_entity_poly.pdbx_seq_one_letter_code
_entity_poly.pdbx_strand_id
1 'polypeptide(L)'
;MLFALLVVVIGLMPSIVSVFVLRRADAQAQARLQRVLESLATRGLSRLSLPDEQHYVEELGYIIGDQSCLFNARSPYVRCAVNPSGPCEDCRHYQNRTGAIVSSLRSEQ
;
A
#
# COMPACT_ATOMS: atom_id res chain seq x y z
N MET A 1 49.70 -37.75 -11.44
CA MET A 1 48.33 -37.61 -10.87
C MET A 1 48.24 -36.44 -9.90
N LEU A 2 49.14 -36.30 -8.93
CA LEU A 2 49.15 -35.19 -7.96
C LEU A 2 49.20 -33.79 -8.61
N PHE A 3 49.99 -33.62 -9.67
CA PHE A 3 50.15 -32.35 -10.37
C PHE A 3 48.85 -31.91 -11.09
N ALA A 4 48.15 -32.86 -11.71
CA ALA A 4 46.85 -32.61 -12.34
C ALA A 4 45.79 -32.20 -11.31
N LEU A 5 45.80 -32.84 -10.13
CA LEU A 5 44.91 -32.46 -9.02
C LEU A 5 45.22 -31.03 -8.53
N LEU A 6 46.50 -30.66 -8.43
CA LEU A 6 46.93 -29.32 -8.00
C LEU A 6 46.42 -28.22 -8.95
N VAL A 7 46.54 -28.43 -10.26
CA VAL A 7 46.04 -27.50 -11.29
C VAL A 7 44.52 -27.37 -11.23
N VAL A 8 43.80 -28.49 -11.07
CA VAL A 8 42.34 -28.50 -10.95
C VAL A 8 41.89 -27.71 -9.71
N VAL A 9 42.52 -27.95 -8.55
CA VAL A 9 42.18 -27.23 -7.31
C VAL A 9 42.46 -25.74 -7.44
N ILE A 10 43.61 -25.33 -7.98
CA ILE A 10 43.96 -23.92 -8.17
C ILE A 10 42.98 -23.24 -9.15
N GLY A 11 42.55 -23.91 -10.22
CA GLY A 11 41.61 -23.37 -11.19
C GLY A 11 40.17 -23.26 -10.67
N LEU A 12 39.75 -24.16 -9.78
CA LEU A 12 38.41 -24.14 -9.18
C LEU A 12 38.28 -23.16 -8.01
N MET A 13 39.38 -22.87 -7.30
CA MET A 13 39.40 -21.92 -6.19
C MET A 13 38.79 -20.54 -6.53
N PRO A 14 39.15 -19.84 -7.62
CA PRO A 14 38.56 -18.53 -7.94
C PRO A 14 37.05 -18.63 -8.21
N SER A 15 36.58 -19.70 -8.85
CA SER A 15 35.15 -19.94 -9.10
C SER A 15 34.37 -20.18 -7.81
N ILE A 16 34.92 -20.99 -6.90
CA ILE A 16 34.31 -21.29 -5.60
C ILE A 16 34.29 -20.03 -4.73
N VAL A 17 35.40 -19.28 -4.67
CA VAL A 17 35.51 -18.04 -3.91
C VAL A 17 34.54 -16.99 -4.44
N SER A 18 34.43 -16.84 -5.77
CA SER A 18 33.46 -15.91 -6.38
C SER A 18 32.03 -16.20 -5.95
N VAL A 19 31.60 -17.46 -6.02
CA VAL A 19 30.24 -17.87 -5.60
C VAL A 19 30.06 -17.68 -4.09
N PHE A 20 31.08 -17.99 -3.29
CA PHE A 20 31.03 -17.83 -1.84
C PHE A 20 30.88 -16.35 -1.42
N VAL A 21 31.63 -15.45 -2.07
CA VAL A 21 31.55 -14.00 -1.82
C VAL A 21 30.17 -13.46 -2.20
N LEU A 22 29.63 -13.87 -3.35
CA LEU A 22 28.31 -13.42 -3.79
C LEU A 22 27.21 -13.87 -2.81
N ARG A 23 27.26 -15.14 -2.38
CA ARG A 23 26.32 -15.68 -1.37
C ARG A 23 26.45 -15.00 -0.02
N ARG A 24 27.66 -14.62 0.39
CA ARG A 24 27.86 -13.83 1.62
C ARG A 24 27.35 -12.41 1.49
N ALA A 25 27.51 -11.79 0.31
CA ALA A 25 27.00 -10.45 0.05
C ALA A 25 25.47 -10.43 0.09
N ASP A 26 24.80 -11.44 -0.47
CA ASP A 26 23.34 -11.60 -0.40
C ASP A 26 22.83 -11.71 1.05
N ALA A 27 23.52 -12.51 1.89
CA ALA A 27 23.17 -12.63 3.30
C ALA A 27 23.31 -11.29 4.06
N GLN A 28 24.32 -10.48 3.72
CA GLN A 28 24.47 -9.15 4.29
C GLN A 28 23.42 -8.15 3.79
N ALA A 29 22.96 -8.30 2.54
CA ALA A 29 21.91 -7.46 1.97
C ALA A 29 20.56 -7.68 2.67
N GLN A 30 20.22 -8.93 3.00
CA GLN A 30 19.00 -9.27 3.74
C GLN A 30 18.99 -8.64 5.15
N ALA A 31 20.11 -8.72 5.88
CA ALA A 31 20.22 -8.13 7.21
C ALA A 31 20.11 -6.60 7.19
N ARG A 32 20.59 -5.94 6.13
CA ARG A 32 20.43 -4.49 5.94
C ARG A 32 18.97 -4.13 5.66
N LEU A 33 18.27 -4.91 4.84
CA LEU A 33 16.86 -4.69 4.52
C LEU A 33 15.97 -4.81 5.77
N GLN A 34 16.22 -5.80 6.63
CA GLN A 34 15.48 -5.96 7.89
C GLN A 34 15.57 -4.72 8.78
N ARG A 35 16.77 -4.14 8.97
CA ARG A 35 16.94 -2.92 9.78
C ARG A 35 16.22 -1.71 9.19
N VAL A 36 16.18 -1.60 7.86
CA VAL A 36 15.42 -0.55 7.17
C VAL A 36 13.92 -0.75 7.40
N LEU A 37 13.41 -1.97 7.22
CA LEU A 37 12.00 -2.30 7.45
C LEU A 37 11.56 -2.05 8.90
N GLU A 38 12.39 -2.44 9.87
CA GLU A 38 12.18 -2.12 11.30
C GLU A 38 12.13 -0.60 11.53
N SER A 39 13.06 0.15 10.93
CA SER A 39 13.06 1.61 11.06
C SER A 39 11.82 2.27 10.42
N LEU A 40 11.25 1.67 9.36
CA LEU A 40 10.00 2.11 8.74
C LEU A 40 8.79 1.75 9.61
N ALA A 41 8.79 0.57 10.23
CA ALA A 41 7.75 0.15 11.16
C ALA A 41 7.71 1.06 12.40
N THR A 42 8.87 1.37 13.00
CA THR A 42 8.96 2.25 14.17
C THR A 42 8.67 3.72 13.85
N ARG A 43 9.02 4.21 12.65
CA ARG A 43 8.69 5.58 12.21
C ARG A 43 7.24 5.77 11.78
N GLY A 44 6.41 4.74 11.91
CA GLY A 44 4.99 4.83 11.64
C GLY A 44 4.69 4.64 10.17
N LEU A 45 4.42 3.38 9.82
CA LEU A 45 3.44 3.04 8.79
C LEU A 45 2.08 3.76 8.99
N SER A 46 1.87 4.45 10.12
CA SER A 46 0.80 5.44 10.33
C SER A 46 0.78 6.60 9.33
N ARG A 47 1.85 6.91 8.58
CA ARG A 47 1.79 7.91 7.48
C ARG A 47 1.51 7.32 6.09
N LEU A 48 1.69 6.02 5.93
CA LEU A 48 0.92 5.24 4.95
C LEU A 48 -0.41 4.90 5.64
N SER A 49 -1.13 5.94 6.10
CA SER A 49 -2.57 5.81 6.36
C SER A 49 -3.17 5.30 5.07
N LEU A 50 -3.32 3.97 4.99
CA LEU A 50 -4.39 3.38 4.22
C LEU A 50 -5.63 4.13 4.70
N PRO A 51 -6.26 4.96 3.86
CA PRO A 51 -7.32 5.85 4.29
C PRO A 51 -8.32 5.02 5.07
N ASP A 52 -8.56 5.44 6.32
CA ASP A 52 -9.41 4.81 7.34
C ASP A 52 -10.90 4.68 6.92
N GLU A 53 -11.19 4.82 5.63
CA GLU A 53 -12.50 4.76 4.98
C GLU A 53 -12.44 3.98 3.66
N GLN A 54 -11.48 3.08 3.46
CA GLN A 54 -11.47 2.20 2.29
C GLN A 54 -12.45 1.04 2.47
N HIS A 55 -13.67 1.20 1.95
CA HIS A 55 -14.61 0.09 1.81
C HIS A 55 -14.40 -0.57 0.45
N TYR A 56 -13.99 -1.83 0.46
CA TYR A 56 -13.90 -2.65 -0.75
C TYR A 56 -15.32 -3.05 -1.19
N VAL A 57 -15.71 -2.66 -2.40
CA VAL A 57 -16.95 -3.11 -3.03
C VAL A 57 -16.56 -3.99 -4.22
N GLU A 58 -17.02 -5.23 -4.22
CA GLU A 58 -16.55 -6.31 -5.11
C GLU A 58 -16.65 -5.98 -6.62
N GLU A 59 -17.54 -5.06 -7.01
CA GLU A 59 -17.72 -4.62 -8.40
C GLU A 59 -17.06 -3.26 -8.75
N LEU A 60 -16.60 -2.48 -7.75
CA LEU A 60 -16.14 -1.08 -7.95
C LEU A 60 -14.71 -0.84 -7.42
N GLY A 61 -14.13 -1.81 -6.70
CA GLY A 61 -12.84 -1.68 -6.04
C GLY A 61 -12.92 -0.90 -4.73
N TYR A 62 -11.80 -0.31 -4.31
CA TYR A 62 -11.75 0.50 -3.10
C TYR A 62 -12.55 1.79 -3.29
N ILE A 63 -13.45 2.13 -2.36
CA ILE A 63 -14.16 3.41 -2.33
C ILE A 63 -13.66 4.20 -1.13
N ILE A 64 -13.39 5.49 -1.32
CA ILE A 64 -13.00 6.40 -0.24
C ILE A 64 -14.09 7.42 0.09
N GLY A 65 -14.18 7.82 1.36
CA GLY A 65 -15.16 8.80 1.85
C GLY A 65 -16.48 8.18 2.32
N ASP A 66 -17.25 8.96 3.08
CA ASP A 66 -18.50 8.53 3.69
C ASP A 66 -19.59 8.18 2.64
N GLN A 67 -20.03 6.92 2.64
CA GLN A 67 -21.04 6.40 1.71
C GLN A 67 -22.46 6.90 2.01
N SER A 68 -22.70 7.39 3.22
CA SER A 68 -23.98 7.97 3.60
C SER A 68 -24.19 9.36 2.98
N CYS A 69 -23.12 10.01 2.50
CA CYS A 69 -23.20 11.26 1.77
C CYS A 69 -23.82 11.05 0.37
N LEU A 70 -24.80 11.90 0.02
CA LEU A 70 -25.41 11.94 -1.31
C LEU A 70 -24.39 12.28 -2.41
N PHE A 71 -23.39 13.11 -2.08
CA PHE A 71 -22.37 13.60 -3.02
C PHE A 71 -21.08 12.75 -3.03
N ASN A 72 -21.08 11.60 -2.36
CA ASN A 72 -19.97 10.65 -2.43
C ASN A 72 -19.69 10.27 -3.90
N ALA A 73 -18.43 10.37 -4.33
CA ALA A 73 -18.07 10.16 -5.74
C ALA A 73 -17.91 8.68 -6.12
N ARG A 74 -18.02 7.75 -5.16
CA ARG A 74 -17.92 6.29 -5.34
C ARG A 74 -16.69 5.88 -6.13
N SER A 75 -15.57 6.56 -5.88
CA SER A 75 -14.32 6.39 -6.59
C SER A 75 -13.21 5.98 -5.63
N PRO A 76 -12.19 5.22 -6.10
CA PRO A 76 -10.98 4.94 -5.33
C PRO A 76 -10.09 6.16 -5.08
N TYR A 77 -10.26 7.24 -5.85
CA TYR A 77 -9.34 8.38 -5.83
C TYR A 77 -10.00 9.68 -5.37
N VAL A 78 -11.33 9.79 -5.47
CA VAL A 78 -12.07 11.00 -5.15
C VAL A 78 -13.14 10.67 -4.11
N ARG A 79 -13.14 11.39 -2.98
CA ARG A 79 -14.10 11.20 -1.88
C ARG A 79 -15.49 11.75 -2.21
N CYS A 80 -15.54 13.00 -2.64
CA CYS A 80 -16.78 13.74 -2.86
C CYS A 80 -16.70 14.59 -4.13
N ALA A 81 -17.75 14.58 -4.95
CA ALA A 81 -17.78 15.30 -6.22
C ALA A 81 -17.70 16.83 -6.04
N VAL A 82 -18.24 17.35 -4.93
CA VAL A 82 -18.30 18.79 -4.64
C VAL A 82 -17.21 19.26 -3.66
N ASN A 83 -16.57 18.33 -2.95
CA ASN A 83 -15.46 18.61 -2.04
C ASN A 83 -14.38 17.52 -2.16
N PRO A 84 -13.59 17.51 -3.25
CA PRO A 84 -12.64 16.42 -3.52
C PRO A 84 -11.49 16.34 -2.50
N SER A 85 -11.18 17.43 -1.81
CA SER A 85 -10.00 17.56 -0.93
C SER A 85 -10.30 17.54 0.56
N GLY A 86 -11.56 17.71 0.98
CA GLY A 86 -11.93 17.86 2.40
C GLY A 86 -12.68 16.65 2.97
N PRO A 87 -12.63 16.44 4.30
CA PRO A 87 -13.41 15.41 4.98
C PRO A 87 -14.92 15.73 4.95
N CYS A 88 -15.76 14.72 5.18
CA CYS A 88 -17.22 14.87 5.20
C CYS A 88 -17.74 15.55 6.48
N GLU A 89 -17.04 15.41 7.60
CA GLU A 89 -17.45 15.87 8.94
C GLU A 89 -17.69 17.38 9.02
N ASP A 90 -16.84 18.19 8.37
CA ASP A 90 -16.94 19.66 8.31
C ASP A 90 -17.41 20.18 6.93
N CYS A 91 -17.96 19.31 6.09
CA CYS A 91 -18.35 19.68 4.73
C CYS A 91 -19.71 20.39 4.71
N ARG A 92 -19.73 21.68 4.34
CA ARG A 92 -20.97 22.48 4.16
C ARG A 92 -21.97 21.90 3.15
N HIS A 93 -21.50 21.01 2.27
CA HIS A 93 -22.32 20.37 1.23
C HIS A 93 -22.80 18.98 1.63
N TYR A 94 -22.46 18.49 2.83
CA TYR A 94 -22.85 17.16 3.26
C TYR A 94 -24.38 17.04 3.34
N GLN A 95 -24.93 16.03 2.64
CA GLN A 95 -26.32 15.63 2.73
C GLN A 95 -26.40 14.13 2.95
N ASN A 96 -27.16 13.70 3.94
CA ASN A 96 -27.41 12.29 4.18
C ASN A 96 -28.36 11.76 3.09
N ARG A 97 -27.96 10.68 2.41
CA ARG A 97 -28.70 10.00 1.36
C ARG A 97 -30.12 9.61 1.81
N THR A 98 -30.28 9.18 3.07
CA THR A 98 -31.59 8.78 3.61
C THR A 98 -32.52 9.99 3.79
N GLY A 99 -31.98 11.14 4.16
CA GLY A 99 -32.77 12.38 4.33
C GLY A 99 -33.26 12.96 3.00
N ALA A 100 -32.45 12.85 1.93
CA ALA A 100 -32.81 13.31 0.60
C ALA A 100 -34.01 12.54 0.01
N ILE A 101 -34.03 11.20 0.14
CA ILE A 101 -35.12 10.36 -0.36
C ILE A 101 -36.46 10.74 0.30
N VAL A 102 -36.46 11.02 1.61
CA VAL A 102 -37.67 11.45 2.34
C VAL A 102 -38.13 12.85 1.89
N SER A 103 -37.20 13.76 1.59
CA SER A 103 -37.55 15.09 1.10
C SER A 103 -38.18 15.08 -0.31
N SER A 104 -37.70 14.22 -1.21
CA SER A 104 -38.29 14.07 -2.55
C SER A 104 -39.67 13.40 -2.52
N LEU A 105 -39.88 12.42 -1.63
CA LEU A 105 -41.20 11.80 -1.46
C LEU A 105 -42.26 12.76 -0.90
N ARG A 106 -41.85 13.79 -0.15
CA ARG A 106 -42.75 14.82 0.38
C ARG A 106 -43.04 15.95 -0.60
N SER A 107 -42.24 16.13 -1.65
CA SER A 107 -42.52 17.12 -2.70
C SER A 107 -43.48 16.64 -3.80
N GLU A 108 -43.84 15.35 -3.81
CA GLU A 108 -44.80 14.77 -4.76
C GLU A 108 -46.22 14.59 -4.18
N GLN A 109 -46.49 15.14 -2.99
CA GLN A 109 -47.78 15.05 -2.29
C GLN A 109 -48.29 16.44 -1.91
#